data_AF-A0A6B4JJY6-F1
#
_entry.id   AF-A0A6B4JJY6-F1
#
_cell.length_a   1.000
_cell.length_b   1.000
_cell.length_c   1.000
_cell.angle_alpha   90.00
_cell.angle_beta   90.00
_cell.angle_gamma   90.00
#
_symmetry.space_group_name_H-M   'P 1'
#
loop_
_entity.id
_entity.type
_entity.pdbx_description
1 polymer ?
#
loop_
_entity_poly.entity_id
_entity_poly.type
_entity_poly.pdbx_seq_one_letter_code
_entity_poly.pdbx_strand_id
1 'polypeptide(L)'
;MFIICGVIMPIVFIIYNIVYYFKKKVIYTIKDKNFIVINDEFFKIQLILSLLNSICISIVVYAWDKYNLKSGILFFILIYWGINYLIKLIGISKKYAEIKK
;
A
#
# COMPACT_ATOMS: atom_id res chain seq x y z
N MET A 1 20.39 -7.07 -0.98
CA MET A 1 19.25 -6.16 -1.29
C MET A 1 17.91 -6.84 -1.07
N PHE A 2 17.74 -8.07 -1.57
CA PHE A 2 16.50 -8.85 -1.41
C PHE A 2 16.02 -9.03 0.04
N ILE A 3 16.90 -9.42 0.99
CA ILE A 3 16.48 -9.65 2.39
C ILE A 3 15.87 -8.39 3.02
N ILE A 4 16.50 -7.23 2.83
CA ILE A 4 16.05 -5.97 3.43
C ILE A 4 14.78 -5.47 2.72
N CYS A 5 14.82 -5.31 1.39
CA CYS A 5 13.74 -4.68 0.63
C CYS A 5 12.58 -5.64 0.29
N GLY A 6 12.86 -6.93 0.15
CA GLY A 6 11.90 -7.96 -0.26
C GLY A 6 11.31 -8.76 0.90
N VAL A 7 11.88 -8.69 2.10
CA VAL A 7 11.37 -9.43 3.29
C VAL A 7 11.13 -8.50 4.46
N ILE A 8 12.17 -7.82 4.97
CA ILE A 8 12.05 -7.00 6.19
C ILE A 8 11.10 -5.82 6.00
N MET A 9 11.27 -5.03 4.94
CA MET A 9 10.40 -3.88 4.64
C MET A 9 8.91 -4.29 4.47
N PRO A 10 8.57 -5.31 3.67
CA PRO A 10 7.20 -5.80 3.56
C PRO A 10 6.61 -6.23 4.91
N ILE A 11 7.36 -6.94 5.76
CA ILE A 11 6.88 -7.34 7.09
C ILE A 11 6.57 -6.11 7.96
N VAL A 12 7.48 -5.14 8.00
CA VAL A 12 7.27 -3.89 8.75
C VAL A 12 6.05 -3.13 8.22
N PHE A 13 5.88 -3.07 6.90
CA PHE A 13 4.72 -2.44 6.28
C PHE A 13 3.41 -3.17 6.60
N ILE A 14 3.40 -4.50 6.61
CA ILE A 14 2.24 -5.31 7.02
C ILE A 14 1.86 -4.98 8.48
N ILE A 15 2.82 -5.03 9.41
CA ILE A 15 2.58 -4.73 10.83
C ILE A 15 2.02 -3.31 10.98
N TYR A 16 2.63 -2.34 10.31
CA TYR A 16 2.16 -0.96 10.30
C TYR A 16 0.70 -0.84 9.83
N ASN A 17 0.32 -1.52 8.73
CA ASN A 17 -1.04 -1.48 8.21
C ASN A 17 -2.05 -2.18 9.12
N ILE A 18 -1.67 -3.29 9.77
CA ILE A 18 -2.51 -3.96 10.77
C ILE A 18 -2.79 -3.03 11.95
N VAL A 19 -1.76 -2.36 12.49
CA VAL A 19 -1.94 -1.40 13.59
C VAL A 19 -2.85 -0.24 13.17
N TYR A 20 -2.72 0.25 11.94
CA TYR A 20 -3.55 1.33 11.42
C TYR A 20 -5.00 0.91 11.18
N TYR A 21 -5.24 -0.34 10.78
CA TYR A 21 -6.57 -0.93 10.69
C TYR A 21 -7.28 -0.90 12.06
N PHE A 22 -6.64 -1.42 13.11
CA PHE A 22 -7.23 -1.41 14.45
C PHE A 22 -7.42 -0.01 15.02
N LYS A 23 -6.51 0.92 14.70
CA LYS A 23 -6.63 2.33 15.12
C LYS A 23 -7.61 3.15 14.28
N LYS A 24 -8.23 2.56 13.24
CA LYS A 24 -9.07 3.28 12.27
C LYS A 24 -8.39 4.54 11.73
N LYS A 25 -7.12 4.41 11.35
CA LYS A 25 -6.31 5.51 10.78
C LYS A 25 -6.00 5.26 9.32
N VAL A 26 -6.04 6.33 8.53
CA VAL A 26 -5.56 6.32 7.15
C VAL A 26 -4.04 6.24 7.15
N ILE A 27 -3.48 5.38 6.32
CA ILE A 27 -2.03 5.22 6.20
C ILE A 27 -1.37 6.49 5.67
N TYR A 28 -0.14 6.78 6.10
CA TYR A 28 0.51 8.06 5.79
C TYR A 28 0.61 8.33 4.29
N THR A 29 0.74 7.29 3.46
CA THR A 29 0.90 7.40 2.01
C THR A 29 -0.35 7.93 1.31
N ILE A 30 -1.52 7.79 1.93
CA ILE A 30 -2.81 8.23 1.39
C ILE A 30 -3.38 9.39 2.21
N LYS A 31 -2.86 9.59 3.42
CA LYS A 31 -3.32 10.62 4.35
C LYS A 31 -3.11 12.01 3.74
N ASP A 32 -4.22 12.56 3.27
CA ASP A 32 -4.32 13.93 2.81
C ASP A 32 -5.13 14.74 3.83
N LYS A 33 -4.85 16.03 4.00
CA LYS A 33 -5.59 16.89 4.95
C LYS A 33 -7.08 16.93 4.63
N ASN A 34 -7.40 16.79 3.35
CA ASN A 34 -8.74 16.88 2.82
C ASN A 34 -9.44 15.51 2.69
N PHE A 35 -8.73 14.41 2.93
CA PHE A 35 -9.26 13.05 2.79
C PHE A 35 -9.94 12.60 4.09
N ILE A 36 -11.27 12.49 4.05
CA ILE A 36 -12.11 12.13 5.19
C ILE A 36 -12.71 10.76 4.93
N VAL A 37 -12.47 9.83 5.86
CA VAL A 37 -13.12 8.52 5.86
C VAL A 37 -14.50 8.64 6.48
N ILE A 38 -15.52 8.17 5.76
CA ILE A 38 -16.93 8.26 6.13
C ILE A 38 -17.50 6.87 6.47
N ASN A 39 -16.87 5.80 5.97
CA ASN A 39 -17.26 4.42 6.24
C ASN A 39 -16.05 3.58 6.70
N ASP A 40 -16.22 2.85 7.80
CA ASP A 40 -15.21 1.95 8.36
C ASP A 40 -14.79 0.82 7.42
N GLU A 41 -15.61 0.46 6.43
CA GLU A 41 -15.24 -0.50 5.38
C GLU A 41 -14.00 -0.04 4.59
N PHE A 42 -13.70 1.25 4.58
CA PHE A 42 -12.45 1.79 4.05
C PHE A 42 -11.23 1.10 4.66
N PHE A 43 -11.20 0.93 5.99
CA PHE A 43 -10.03 0.38 6.67
C PHE A 43 -9.82 -1.10 6.31
N LYS A 44 -10.90 -1.85 6.07
CA LYS A 44 -10.82 -3.23 5.57
C LYS A 44 -10.18 -3.27 4.18
N ILE A 45 -10.64 -2.43 3.26
CA ILE A 45 -10.07 -2.35 1.91
C ILE A 45 -8.62 -1.90 1.93
N GLN A 46 -8.30 -0.87 2.72
CA GLN A 46 -6.93 -0.39 2.93
C GLN A 46 -6.02 -1.54 3.39
N LEU A 47 -6.46 -2.33 4.37
CA LEU A 47 -5.68 -3.46 4.86
C LEU A 47 -5.45 -4.51 3.76
N ILE A 48 -6.51 -4.96 3.08
CA ILE A 48 -6.41 -6.00 2.04
C ILE A 48 -5.46 -5.57 0.92
N LEU A 49 -5.61 -4.35 0.41
CA LEU A 49 -4.77 -3.84 -0.67
C LEU A 49 -3.32 -3.59 -0.21
N SER A 50 -3.10 -3.14 1.02
CA SER A 50 -1.73 -3.01 1.56
C SER A 50 -1.03 -4.36 1.77
N LEU A 51 -1.77 -5.41 2.15
CA LEU A 51 -1.24 -6.77 2.22
C LEU A 51 -0.85 -7.27 0.82
N LEU A 52 -1.73 -7.07 -0.17
CA LEU A 52 -1.43 -7.38 -1.58
C LEU A 52 -0.21 -6.60 -2.07
N ASN A 53 -0.10 -5.31 -1.73
CA ASN A 53 1.05 -4.48 -2.06
C ASN A 53 2.36 -5.07 -1.52
N SER A 54 2.34 -5.50 -0.26
CA SER A 54 3.51 -6.11 0.39
C SER A 54 3.96 -7.37 -0.35
N ILE A 55 3.02 -8.24 -0.72
CA ILE A 55 3.30 -9.48 -1.47
C ILE A 55 3.85 -9.15 -2.86
N CYS A 56 3.22 -8.23 -3.59
CA CYS A 56 3.67 -7.82 -4.92
C CYS A 56 5.09 -7.23 -4.89
N ILE A 57 5.39 -6.40 -3.88
CA ILE A 57 6.74 -5.84 -3.69
C ILE A 57 7.76 -6.95 -3.45
N SER A 58 7.48 -7.90 -2.55
CA SER A 58 8.37 -9.05 -2.32
C SER A 58 8.67 -9.82 -3.59
N ILE A 59 7.65 -10.08 -4.43
CA ILE A 59 7.80 -10.78 -5.71
C ILE A 59 8.66 -9.98 -6.68
N VAL A 60 8.44 -8.67 -6.79
CA VAL A 60 9.22 -7.82 -7.71
C VAL A 60 10.66 -7.68 -7.27
N VAL A 61 10.93 -7.51 -5.96
CA VAL A 61 12.31 -7.45 -5.47
C VAL A 61 13.01 -8.80 -5.68
N TYR A 62 12.30 -9.93 -5.50
CA TYR A 62 12.83 -11.25 -5.81
C TYR A 62 13.20 -11.40 -7.30
N ALA A 63 12.27 -11.03 -8.19
CA ALA A 63 12.49 -11.12 -9.63
C ALA A 63 13.62 -10.17 -10.09
N TRP A 64 13.69 -8.98 -9.51
CA TRP A 64 14.76 -8.03 -9.78
C TRP A 64 16.13 -8.62 -9.42
N ASP A 65 16.28 -9.13 -8.20
CA ASP A 65 17.53 -9.72 -7.71
C ASP A 65 17.93 -10.96 -8.53
N LYS A 66 16.97 -11.86 -8.80
CA LYS A 66 17.20 -13.12 -9.51
C LYS A 66 17.56 -12.94 -10.99
N TYR A 67 16.88 -12.06 -11.69
CA TYR A 67 17.05 -11.88 -13.14
C TYR A 67 17.89 -10.64 -13.50
N ASN A 68 18.44 -9.95 -12.50
CA ASN A 68 19.23 -8.73 -12.66
C ASN A 68 18.55 -7.69 -13.57
N LEU A 69 17.25 -7.47 -13.35
CA LEU A 69 16.42 -6.59 -14.18
C LEU A 69 16.88 -5.13 -14.02
N LYS A 70 17.41 -4.52 -15.09
CA LYS A 70 17.82 -3.11 -15.10
C LYS A 70 16.70 -2.14 -14.73
N SER A 71 15.45 -2.51 -14.98
CA SER A 71 14.24 -1.73 -14.68
C SER A 71 13.52 -2.17 -13.40
N GLY A 72 14.13 -3.00 -12.54
CA GLY A 72 13.47 -3.50 -11.33
C GLY A 72 13.03 -2.39 -10.36
N ILE A 73 13.79 -1.29 -10.26
CA ILE A 73 13.41 -0.12 -9.45
C ILE A 73 12.14 0.55 -9.95
N LEU A 74 11.94 0.61 -11.27
CA LEU A 74 10.75 1.20 -11.88
C LEU A 74 9.51 0.38 -11.51
N PHE A 75 9.59 -0.95 -11.62
CA PHE A 75 8.50 -1.84 -11.23
C PHE A 75 8.17 -1.75 -9.74
N PHE A 76 9.18 -1.65 -8.89
CA PHE A 76 9.00 -1.45 -7.45
C PHE A 76 8.20 -0.16 -7.17
N ILE A 77 8.61 0.96 -7.76
CA ILE A 77 7.95 2.27 -7.58
C ILE A 77 6.51 2.21 -8.10
N LEU A 78 6.30 1.63 -9.29
CA LEU A 78 4.97 1.52 -9.92
C LEU A 78 4.00 0.69 -9.08
N ILE A 79 4.44 -0.44 -8.54
CA ILE A 79 3.57 -1.28 -7.68
C ILE A 79 3.26 -0.56 -6.38
N TYR A 80 4.29 -0.01 -5.72
CA TYR A 80 4.12 0.67 -4.44
C TYR A 80 3.13 1.84 -4.55
N TRP A 81 3.33 2.74 -5.53
CA TRP A 81 2.45 3.89 -5.72
C TRP A 81 1.12 3.50 -6.35
N GLY A 82 1.12 2.57 -7.30
CA GLY A 82 -0.08 2.13 -8.01
C GLY A 82 -1.12 1.56 -7.06
N ILE A 83 -0.74 0.67 -6.15
CA ILE A 83 -1.69 0.08 -5.19
C ILE A 83 -2.15 1.12 -4.15
N ASN A 84 -1.27 2.00 -3.67
CA ASN A 84 -1.68 3.09 -2.77
C ASN A 84 -2.67 4.05 -3.43
N TYR A 85 -2.47 4.36 -4.71
CA TYR A 85 -3.41 5.18 -5.49
C TYR A 85 -4.75 4.46 -5.71
N LEU A 86 -4.73 3.15 -5.97
CA LEU A 86 -5.93 2.33 -6.07
C LEU A 86 -6.76 2.33 -4.78
N ILE A 87 -6.14 2.27 -3.60
CA ILE A 87 -6.87 2.40 -2.31
C ILE A 87 -7.62 3.72 -2.24
N LYS A 88 -6.96 4.84 -2.61
CA LYS A 88 -7.59 6.17 -2.62
C LYS A 88 -8.77 6.21 -3.60
N LEU A 89 -8.57 5.72 -4.82
CA LEU A 89 -9.63 5.67 -5.84
C LEU A 89 -10.81 4.80 -5.41
N ILE A 90 -10.57 3.58 -4.91
CA ILE A 90 -11.64 2.68 -4.46
C ILE A 90 -12.39 3.29 -3.27
N GLY A 91 -11.67 3.91 -2.33
CA GLY A 91 -12.27 4.62 -1.20
C GLY A 91 -13.25 5.70 -1.65
N ILE A 92 -12.89 6.50 -2.65
CA ILE A 92 -13.75 7.56 -3.21
C ILE A 92 -14.91 6.96 -4.02
N SER A 93 -14.62 6.05 -4.94
CA SER A 93 -15.62 5.46 -5.83
C SER A 93 -16.71 4.69 -5.09
N LYS A 94 -16.37 4.03 -3.97
CA LYS A 94 -17.34 3.34 -3.10
C LYS A 94 -18.00 4.24 -2.06
N LYS A 95 -17.71 5.54 -2.06
CA LYS A 95 -18.18 6.52 -1.06
C LYS A 95 -17.78 6.13 0.37
N TYR A 96 -16.65 5.45 0.54
CA TYR A 96 -16.09 5.16 1.85
C TYR A 96 -15.23 6.30 2.37
N ALA A 97 -14.73 7.14 1.47
CA ALA A 97 -14.02 8.36 1.79
C ALA A 97 -14.35 9.46 0.78
N GLU A 98 -14.19 10.71 1.19
CA GLU A 98 -14.39 11.89 0.34
C GLU A 98 -13.20 12.84 0.48
N ILE A 99 -12.99 13.66 -0.54
CA ILE A 99 -12.03 14.76 -0.51
C ILE A 99 -12.84 16.05 -0.35
N LYS A 100 -12.80 16.67 0.82
CA LYS A 100 -13.39 18.00 1.01
C LYS A 100 -12.51 19.05 0.32
N LYS A 101 -13.13 19.88 -0.52
CA LYS A 101 -12.46 21.04 -1.14
C LYS A 101 -12.37 22.19 -0.16
#